data_AF-A0A7V9JPG9-F1
#
_entry.id   AF-A0A7V9JPG9-F1
#
_cell.length_a   1.000
_cell.length_b   1.000
_cell.length_c   1.000
_cell.angle_alpha   90.00
_cell.angle_beta   90.00
_cell.angle_gamma   90.00
#
_symmetry.space_group_name_H-M   'P 1'
#
loop_
_entity.id
_entity.type
_entity.pdbx_description
1 polymer ?
#
loop_
_entity_poly.entity_id
_entity_poly.type
_entity_poly.pdbx_seq_one_letter_code
_entity_poly.pdbx_strand_id
1 'polypeptide(L)'
;MPLLPIPDPYSFELSTLRTRAWGPDRANLWHEGGLHRVVRGREVRVEPAPGGVLVEPLDATIEPVISHLLGLPFDLDGFRAFVRSETTLAPLAARLAGLRPMLAPDPFEALVSSITAQQVSLFAAFAVRNRLIERFGVRAGDAWAFPTRERLAAAAPHELVALGFSGRKAEYVVDLARSPLDLAGLERLPDDEVKAAILAQRGLGEWTADWFLARHLARAHAWPAGDLAVRKAVSAFYGSGRDLTTDEVRAIAPRFHPFENLTVHYLLAAGQVGP
;
A
#
# COMPACT_ATOMS: atom_id res chain seq x y z
N MET A 1 -15.41 13.15 17.36
CA MET A 1 -14.14 12.89 16.66
C MET A 1 -13.30 14.16 16.51
N PRO A 2 -12.05 14.22 17.02
CA PRO A 2 -11.09 15.29 16.73
C PRO A 2 -10.64 15.30 15.26
N LEU A 3 -10.23 16.47 14.77
CA LEU A 3 -9.77 16.69 13.39
C LEU A 3 -8.26 16.40 13.26
N LEU A 4 -7.89 15.56 12.31
CA LEU A 4 -6.54 15.43 11.77
C LEU A 4 -6.46 16.23 10.46
N PRO A 5 -5.72 17.35 10.41
CA PRO A 5 -5.61 18.17 9.21
C PRO A 5 -4.87 17.42 8.09
N ILE A 6 -5.39 17.52 6.87
CA ILE A 6 -4.76 16.97 5.66
C ILE A 6 -4.60 18.13 4.67
N PRO A 7 -3.40 18.38 4.11
CA PRO A 7 -3.20 19.48 3.18
C PRO A 7 -4.09 19.38 1.94
N ASP A 8 -4.74 20.50 1.60
CA ASP A 8 -5.56 20.63 0.40
C ASP A 8 -4.71 20.68 -0.90
N PRO A 9 -5.28 20.22 -2.04
CA PRO A 9 -6.58 19.57 -2.16
C PRO A 9 -6.54 18.14 -1.60
N TYR A 10 -7.62 17.71 -0.94
CA TYR A 10 -7.78 16.35 -0.45
C TYR A 10 -9.18 15.79 -0.74
N SER A 11 -9.24 14.56 -1.24
CA SER A 11 -10.47 13.80 -1.43
C SER A 11 -10.34 12.46 -0.73
N PHE A 12 -10.96 12.36 0.44
CA PHE A 12 -11.04 11.12 1.21
C PHE A 12 -11.62 9.97 0.38
N GLU A 13 -12.64 10.26 -0.42
CA GLU A 13 -13.27 9.26 -1.29
C GLU A 13 -12.29 8.69 -2.31
N LEU A 14 -11.56 9.54 -3.04
CA LEU A 14 -10.56 9.12 -4.03
C LEU A 14 -9.40 8.37 -3.37
N SER A 15 -8.88 8.89 -2.26
CA SER A 15 -7.78 8.28 -1.52
C SER A 15 -8.10 6.88 -0.99
N THR A 16 -9.36 6.64 -0.59
CA THR A 16 -9.78 5.38 0.03
C THR A 16 -10.44 4.40 -0.94
N LEU A 17 -10.51 4.70 -2.25
CA LEU A 17 -11.10 3.80 -3.27
C LEU A 17 -10.61 2.36 -3.15
N ARG A 18 -9.31 2.18 -2.88
CA ARG A 18 -8.68 0.86 -2.75
C ARG A 18 -9.25 -0.02 -1.63
N THR A 19 -9.79 0.59 -0.57
CA THR A 19 -10.41 -0.13 0.55
C THR A 19 -11.75 -0.77 0.17
N ARG A 20 -12.31 -0.37 -0.98
CA ARG A 20 -13.61 -0.82 -1.49
C ARG A 20 -13.51 -1.60 -2.81
N ALA A 21 -12.37 -1.55 -3.48
CA ALA A 21 -12.20 -2.05 -4.85
C ALA A 21 -12.20 -3.58 -4.99
N TRP A 22 -11.79 -4.33 -3.96
CA TRP A 22 -11.57 -5.79 -4.07
C TRP A 22 -12.27 -6.61 -2.98
N GLY A 23 -13.38 -6.08 -2.45
CA GLY A 23 -14.08 -6.63 -1.30
C GLY A 23 -13.60 -6.02 0.02
N PRO A 24 -14.12 -6.49 1.17
CA PRO A 24 -13.73 -5.95 2.47
C PRO A 24 -12.23 -6.16 2.72
N ASP A 25 -11.60 -5.22 3.41
CA ASP A 25 -10.26 -5.37 3.98
C ASP A 25 -10.40 -5.36 5.50
N ARG A 26 -10.17 -6.49 6.18
CA ARG A 26 -10.37 -6.56 7.65
C ARG A 26 -9.43 -5.65 8.44
N ALA A 27 -8.27 -5.29 7.89
CA ALA A 27 -7.33 -4.38 8.53
C ALA A 27 -7.62 -2.90 8.22
N ASN A 28 -8.34 -2.62 7.12
CA ASN A 28 -8.69 -1.28 6.64
C ASN A 28 -10.16 -1.28 6.19
N LEU A 29 -11.06 -1.55 7.13
CA LEU A 29 -12.44 -1.88 6.84
C LEU A 29 -13.23 -0.62 6.48
N TRP A 30 -13.79 -0.56 5.28
CA TRP A 30 -14.80 0.44 4.96
C TRP A 30 -16.15 0.02 5.56
N HIS A 31 -16.69 0.81 6.48
CA HIS A 31 -17.96 0.55 7.16
C HIS A 31 -18.65 1.87 7.53
N GLU A 32 -19.98 1.94 7.38
CA GLU A 32 -20.79 3.13 7.73
C GLU A 32 -20.27 4.48 7.20
N GLY A 33 -19.67 4.49 6.01
CA GLY A 33 -19.15 5.72 5.38
C GLY A 33 -17.78 6.18 5.89
N GLY A 34 -17.16 5.42 6.80
CA GLY A 34 -15.83 5.66 7.32
C GLY A 34 -14.87 4.49 7.10
N LEU A 35 -13.59 4.76 7.34
CA LEU A 35 -12.54 3.75 7.39
C LEU A 35 -12.29 3.35 8.86
N HIS A 36 -12.37 2.06 9.14
CA HIS A 36 -12.12 1.47 10.44
C HIS A 36 -10.82 0.68 10.41
N ARG A 37 -9.93 0.94 11.37
CA ARG A 37 -8.66 0.22 11.55
C ARG A 37 -8.35 0.05 13.02
N VAL A 38 -7.77 -1.09 13.40
CA VAL A 38 -7.28 -1.27 14.76
C VAL A 38 -5.84 -0.76 14.88
N VAL A 39 -5.62 0.20 15.76
CA VAL A 39 -4.30 0.76 16.08
C VAL A 39 -4.05 0.56 17.57
N ARG A 40 -2.96 -0.14 17.91
CA ARG A 40 -2.59 -0.44 19.30
C ARG A 40 -3.74 -1.04 20.12
N GLY A 41 -4.49 -1.97 19.50
CA GLY A 41 -5.60 -2.69 20.13
C GLY A 41 -6.92 -1.90 20.25
N ARG A 42 -6.97 -0.66 19.76
CA ARG A 42 -8.18 0.18 19.75
C ARG A 42 -8.70 0.33 18.33
N GLU A 43 -10.00 0.19 18.14
CA GLU A 43 -10.62 0.58 16.88
C GLU A 43 -10.52 2.08 16.70
N VAL A 44 -10.09 2.49 15.51
CA VAL A 44 -10.00 3.87 15.07
C VAL A 44 -10.90 4.03 13.86
N ARG A 45 -11.86 4.95 13.96
CA ARG A 45 -12.73 5.37 12.86
C ARG A 45 -12.17 6.64 12.24
N VAL A 46 -12.13 6.70 10.91
CA VAL A 46 -11.67 7.84 10.12
C VAL A 46 -12.75 8.23 9.13
N GLU A 47 -13.17 9.49 9.15
CA GLU A 47 -14.25 10.02 8.33
C GLU A 47 -13.83 11.31 7.59
N PRO A 48 -14.40 11.59 6.41
CA PRO A 48 -14.10 12.83 5.70
C PRO A 48 -14.54 14.06 6.50
N ALA A 49 -13.72 15.11 6.50
CA ALA A 49 -14.03 16.39 7.12
C ALA A 49 -13.50 17.54 6.26
N PRO A 50 -14.12 18.74 6.28
CA PRO A 50 -13.50 19.93 5.70
C PRO A 50 -12.10 20.16 6.33
N GLY A 51 -11.08 20.32 5.49
CA GLY A 51 -9.68 20.52 5.92
C GLY A 51 -8.94 19.26 6.41
N GLY A 52 -9.54 18.06 6.27
CA GLY A 52 -8.84 16.82 6.59
C GLY A 52 -9.77 15.63 6.84
N VAL A 53 -9.56 14.96 7.99
CA VAL A 53 -10.39 13.83 8.42
C VAL A 53 -10.69 13.93 9.91
N LEU A 54 -11.88 13.48 10.29
CA LEU A 54 -12.22 13.21 11.69
C LEU A 54 -11.64 11.85 12.07
N VAL A 55 -10.94 11.74 13.20
CA VAL A 55 -10.33 10.50 13.70
C VAL A 55 -10.78 10.24 15.13
N GLU A 56 -11.29 9.06 15.45
CA GLU A 56 -11.68 8.71 16.82
C GLU A 56 -11.34 7.26 17.17
N PRO A 57 -10.59 7.02 18.28
CA PRO A 57 -9.87 8.02 19.08
C PRO A 57 -8.66 8.61 18.32
N LEU A 58 -8.23 9.81 18.69
CA LEU A 58 -6.99 10.42 18.21
C LEU A 58 -6.11 10.81 19.40
N ASP A 59 -4.89 10.31 19.42
CA ASP A 59 -3.85 10.64 20.37
C ASP A 59 -2.46 10.47 19.73
N ALA A 60 -1.41 10.80 20.49
CA ALA A 60 -0.02 10.76 20.03
C ALA A 60 0.46 9.37 19.53
N THR A 61 -0.25 8.29 19.85
CA THR A 61 0.07 6.92 19.38
C THR A 61 -0.68 6.52 18.12
N ILE A 62 -1.82 7.16 17.85
CA ILE A 62 -2.69 6.88 16.69
C ILE A 62 -2.38 7.82 15.54
N GLU A 63 -2.14 9.10 15.83
CA GLU A 63 -1.92 10.12 14.81
C GLU A 63 -0.83 9.72 13.80
N PRO A 64 0.39 9.26 14.20
CA PRO A 64 1.43 8.91 13.24
C PRO A 64 1.01 7.76 12.32
N VAL A 65 0.24 6.80 12.84
CA VAL A 65 -0.24 5.63 12.07
C VAL A 65 -1.28 6.05 11.04
N ILE A 66 -2.24 6.90 11.42
CA ILE A 66 -3.28 7.39 10.50
C ILE A 66 -2.71 8.37 9.48
N SER A 67 -1.82 9.28 9.91
CA SER A 67 -1.08 10.17 9.02
C SER A 67 -0.30 9.40 7.96
N HIS A 68 0.41 8.35 8.37
CA HIS A 68 1.11 7.47 7.43
C HIS A 68 0.13 6.74 6.50
N LEU A 69 -0.89 6.08 7.05
CA LEU A 69 -1.93 5.35 6.29
C LEU A 69 -2.56 6.24 5.20
N LEU A 70 -2.84 7.50 5.52
CA LEU A 70 -3.44 8.47 4.61
C LEU A 70 -2.44 9.11 3.65
N GLY A 71 -1.16 8.70 3.67
CA GLY A 71 -0.16 9.12 2.67
C GLY A 71 0.45 10.50 2.92
N LEU A 72 0.49 10.98 4.17
CA LEU A 72 1.15 12.25 4.51
C LEU A 72 2.66 12.28 4.22
N PRO A 73 3.40 11.17 4.21
CA PRO A 73 4.81 11.17 3.79
C PRO A 73 5.03 11.60 2.32
N PHE A 74 4.00 11.56 1.47
CA PHE A 74 4.15 11.96 0.06
C PHE A 74 4.21 13.48 -0.11
N ASP A 75 5.22 13.93 -0.86
CA ASP A 75 5.31 15.30 -1.40
C ASP A 75 4.38 15.50 -2.60
N LEU A 76 3.10 15.69 -2.31
CA LEU A 76 2.12 15.99 -3.36
C LEU A 76 2.25 17.42 -3.90
N ASP A 77 2.84 18.36 -3.17
CA ASP A 77 2.96 19.75 -3.60
C ASP A 77 4.04 19.85 -4.69
N GLY A 78 5.19 19.23 -4.44
CA GLY A 78 6.24 19.05 -5.44
C GLY A 78 5.75 18.24 -6.64
N PHE A 79 4.99 17.15 -6.42
CA PHE A 79 4.43 16.38 -7.53
C PHE A 79 3.46 17.21 -8.38
N ARG A 80 2.55 17.98 -7.75
CA ARG A 80 1.65 18.89 -8.47
C ARG A 80 2.42 19.94 -9.26
N ALA A 81 3.53 20.45 -8.71
CA ALA A 81 4.38 21.39 -9.43
C ALA A 81 5.05 20.73 -10.66
N PHE A 82 5.57 19.52 -10.49
CA PHE A 82 6.24 18.72 -11.51
C PHE A 82 5.31 18.35 -12.68
N VAL A 83 4.10 17.84 -12.39
CA VAL A 83 3.21 17.36 -13.45
C VAL A 83 2.65 18.46 -14.34
N ARG A 84 2.73 19.74 -13.95
CA ARG A 84 2.26 20.87 -14.79
C ARG A 84 2.96 20.95 -16.14
N SER A 85 4.23 20.52 -16.22
CA SER A 85 4.99 20.45 -17.48
C SER A 85 4.88 19.10 -18.19
N GLU A 86 4.22 18.10 -17.59
CA GLU A 86 4.06 16.76 -18.17
C GLU A 86 2.73 16.65 -18.94
N THR A 87 2.79 16.68 -20.27
CA THR A 87 1.61 16.67 -21.15
C THR A 87 0.62 15.55 -20.85
N THR A 88 1.12 14.35 -20.53
CA THR A 88 0.27 13.18 -20.20
C THR A 88 -0.22 13.20 -18.75
N LEU A 89 0.62 13.60 -17.78
CA LEU A 89 0.26 13.55 -16.35
C LEU A 89 -0.59 14.74 -15.91
N ALA A 90 -0.39 15.93 -16.46
CA ALA A 90 -1.15 17.14 -16.10
C ALA A 90 -2.68 16.92 -16.11
N PRO A 91 -3.31 16.41 -17.19
CA PRO A 91 -4.75 16.17 -17.18
C PRO A 91 -5.18 15.07 -16.21
N LEU A 92 -4.34 14.04 -15.99
CA LEU A 92 -4.63 12.99 -15.02
C LEU A 92 -4.59 13.52 -13.58
N ALA A 93 -3.59 14.33 -13.26
CA ALA A 93 -3.45 14.95 -11.95
C ALA A 93 -4.60 15.94 -11.66
N ALA A 94 -5.07 16.66 -12.68
CA ALA A 94 -6.24 17.53 -12.56
C ALA A 94 -7.54 16.73 -12.31
N ARG A 95 -7.74 15.63 -13.04
CA ARG A 95 -8.91 14.75 -12.85
C ARG A 95 -8.90 14.02 -11.49
N LEU A 96 -7.71 13.71 -11.00
CA LEU A 96 -7.48 13.09 -9.70
C LEU A 96 -7.13 14.12 -8.61
N ALA A 97 -7.56 15.37 -8.76
CA ALA A 97 -7.31 16.40 -7.76
C ALA A 97 -7.86 15.95 -6.40
N GLY A 98 -7.01 16.02 -5.37
CA GLY A 98 -7.32 15.52 -4.04
C GLY A 98 -6.91 14.08 -3.76
N LEU A 99 -6.49 13.31 -4.76
CA LEU A 99 -5.94 11.98 -4.53
C LEU A 99 -4.65 12.07 -3.70
N ARG A 100 -4.68 11.44 -2.53
CA ARG A 100 -3.49 11.10 -1.75
C ARG A 100 -3.40 9.58 -1.60
N PRO A 101 -2.43 8.90 -2.24
CA PRO A 101 -2.37 7.44 -2.19
C PRO A 101 -2.18 6.92 -0.76
N MET A 102 -2.94 5.89 -0.39
CA MET A 102 -2.78 5.24 0.91
C MET A 102 -1.49 4.40 0.97
N LEU A 103 -0.90 4.36 2.16
CA LEU A 103 0.25 3.54 2.52
C LEU A 103 -0.16 2.41 3.46
N ALA A 104 0.64 1.35 3.52
CA ALA A 104 0.57 0.34 4.57
C ALA A 104 1.37 0.85 5.79
N PRO A 105 0.75 1.10 6.96
CA PRO A 105 1.43 1.76 8.06
C PRO A 105 2.31 0.85 8.92
N ASP A 106 2.25 -0.47 8.71
CA ASP A 106 3.08 -1.45 9.40
C ASP A 106 3.95 -2.22 8.39
N PRO A 107 5.28 -2.30 8.60
CA PRO A 107 6.19 -2.95 7.64
C PRO A 107 5.94 -4.46 7.53
N PHE A 108 5.56 -5.12 8.62
CA PHE A 108 5.28 -6.56 8.60
C PHE A 108 4.00 -6.85 7.81
N GLU A 109 2.93 -6.09 8.06
CA GLU A 109 1.69 -6.12 7.31
C GLU A 109 1.92 -5.87 5.81
N ALA A 110 2.79 -4.92 5.47
CA ALA A 110 3.13 -4.60 4.07
C ALA A 110 3.77 -5.81 3.35
N LEU A 111 4.75 -6.47 3.97
CA LEU A 111 5.42 -7.63 3.39
C LEU A 111 4.51 -8.86 3.34
N VAL A 112 3.75 -9.16 4.39
CA VAL A 112 2.79 -10.28 4.40
C VAL A 112 1.67 -10.07 3.37
N SER A 113 1.17 -8.83 3.24
CA SER A 113 0.20 -8.47 2.20
C SER A 113 0.77 -8.69 0.80
N SER A 114 2.06 -8.38 0.60
CA SER A 114 2.76 -8.60 -0.67
C SER A 114 2.88 -10.09 -0.99
N ILE A 115 3.30 -10.93 -0.03
CA ILE A 115 3.34 -12.39 -0.19
C ILE A 115 1.95 -12.93 -0.59
N THR A 116 0.90 -12.44 0.05
CA THR A 116 -0.47 -12.88 -0.23
C THR A 116 -0.87 -12.56 -1.68
N ALA A 117 -0.47 -11.39 -2.19
CA ALA A 117 -0.81 -10.91 -3.54
C ALA A 117 0.04 -11.47 -4.69
N GLN A 118 1.16 -12.14 -4.42
CA GLN A 118 2.02 -12.69 -5.48
C GLN A 118 1.25 -13.66 -6.40
N GLN A 119 1.34 -13.49 -7.73
CA GLN A 119 0.82 -14.45 -8.73
C GLN A 119 -0.69 -14.77 -8.64
N VAL A 120 -1.50 -13.91 -8.02
CA VAL A 120 -2.95 -14.08 -7.91
C VAL A 120 -3.70 -12.77 -8.17
N SER A 121 -5.02 -12.83 -8.38
CA SER A 121 -5.84 -11.62 -8.44
C SER A 121 -5.92 -10.92 -7.09
N LEU A 122 -6.16 -9.60 -7.09
CA LEU A 122 -6.34 -8.85 -5.84
C LEU A 122 -7.58 -9.30 -5.06
N PHE A 123 -8.66 -9.72 -5.73
CA PHE A 123 -9.82 -10.32 -5.05
C PHE A 123 -9.43 -11.59 -4.28
N ALA A 124 -8.66 -12.49 -4.89
CA ALA A 124 -8.18 -13.70 -4.22
C ALA A 124 -7.21 -13.36 -3.07
N ALA A 125 -6.32 -12.39 -3.29
CA ALA A 125 -5.39 -11.93 -2.27
C ALA A 125 -6.11 -11.37 -1.03
N PHE A 126 -7.11 -10.50 -1.22
CA PHE A 126 -7.90 -9.93 -0.14
C PHE A 126 -8.68 -11.01 0.62
N ALA A 127 -9.29 -11.95 -0.10
CA ALA A 127 -10.02 -13.05 0.54
C ALA A 127 -9.11 -13.94 1.42
N VAL A 128 -7.93 -14.32 0.92
CA VAL A 128 -6.94 -15.10 1.69
C VAL A 128 -6.42 -14.31 2.89
N ARG A 129 -6.10 -13.01 2.68
CA ARG A 129 -5.63 -12.12 3.75
C ARG A 129 -6.67 -11.92 4.83
N ASN A 130 -7.95 -11.76 4.48
CA ASN A 130 -9.01 -11.61 5.48
C ASN A 130 -9.13 -12.85 6.36
N ARG A 131 -9.04 -14.06 5.79
CA ARG A 131 -9.03 -15.29 6.58
C ARG A 131 -7.81 -15.39 7.50
N LEU A 132 -6.64 -14.91 7.06
CA LEU A 132 -5.45 -14.78 7.91
C LEU A 132 -5.72 -13.84 9.10
N ILE A 133 -6.28 -12.67 8.83
CA ILE A 133 -6.60 -11.66 9.85
C ILE A 133 -7.67 -12.18 10.82
N GLU A 134 -8.71 -12.83 10.33
CA GLU A 134 -9.78 -13.39 11.17
C GLU A 134 -9.26 -14.56 12.05
N ARG A 135 -8.29 -15.34 11.56
CA ARG A 135 -7.70 -16.47 12.31
C ARG A 135 -6.64 -16.06 13.32
N PHE A 136 -5.75 -15.14 12.94
CA PHE A 136 -4.55 -14.81 13.72
C PHE A 136 -4.51 -13.37 14.23
N GLY A 137 -5.42 -12.51 13.78
CA GLY A 137 -5.57 -11.14 14.25
C GLY A 137 -6.45 -11.06 15.48
N VAL A 138 -6.71 -9.82 15.92
CA VAL A 138 -7.54 -9.54 17.10
C VAL A 138 -8.63 -8.55 16.70
N ARG A 139 -9.89 -8.93 16.87
CA ARG A 139 -11.02 -8.05 16.61
C ARG A 139 -11.11 -6.97 17.69
N ALA A 140 -11.30 -5.72 17.29
CA ALA A 140 -11.68 -4.62 18.17
C ALA A 140 -12.78 -3.82 17.47
N GLY A 141 -13.98 -3.82 18.06
CA GLY A 141 -15.17 -3.28 17.41
C GLY A 141 -15.47 -3.99 16.09
N ASP A 142 -15.58 -3.25 14.99
CA ASP A 142 -15.89 -3.81 13.67
C ASP A 142 -14.64 -4.21 12.88
N ALA A 143 -13.51 -3.56 13.12
CA ALA A 143 -12.23 -3.85 12.48
C ALA A 143 -11.41 -4.93 13.22
N TRP A 144 -10.32 -5.33 12.56
CA TRP A 144 -9.36 -6.31 13.09
C TRP A 144 -7.95 -5.75 13.08
N ALA A 145 -7.21 -5.97 14.15
CA ALA A 145 -5.77 -5.82 14.16
C ALA A 145 -5.15 -6.89 13.26
N PHE A 146 -4.22 -6.48 12.41
CA PHE A 146 -3.41 -7.42 11.64
C PHE A 146 -2.64 -8.36 12.59
N PRO A 147 -2.43 -9.64 12.23
CA PRO A 147 -1.65 -10.56 13.05
C PRO A 147 -0.26 -10.03 13.37
N THR A 148 0.12 -10.04 14.65
CA THR A 148 1.47 -9.66 15.07
C THR A 148 2.52 -10.63 14.51
N ARG A 149 3.76 -10.15 14.36
CA ARG A 149 4.90 -10.97 13.94
C ARG A 149 5.07 -12.20 14.83
N GLU A 150 4.99 -12.02 16.15
CA GLU A 150 5.14 -13.08 17.15
C GLU A 150 4.07 -14.16 16.98
N ARG A 151 2.82 -13.74 16.72
CA ARG A 151 1.70 -14.65 16.51
C ARG A 151 1.88 -15.51 15.25
N LEU A 152 2.35 -14.93 14.15
CA LEU A 152 2.62 -15.71 12.93
C LEU A 152 3.91 -16.54 13.03
N ALA A 153 4.89 -16.12 13.82
CA ALA A 153 6.09 -16.92 14.08
C ALA A 153 5.77 -18.22 14.84
N ALA A 154 4.75 -18.20 15.69
CA ALA A 154 4.24 -19.37 16.42
C ALA A 154 3.33 -20.29 15.58
N ALA A 155 2.88 -19.85 14.41
CA ALA A 155 2.02 -20.65 13.54
C ALA A 155 2.80 -21.75 12.81
N ALA A 156 2.10 -22.82 12.44
CA ALA A 156 2.62 -23.82 11.52
C ALA A 156 2.16 -23.51 10.07
N PRO A 157 3.00 -23.74 9.05
CA PRO A 157 2.63 -23.45 7.65
C PRO A 157 1.32 -24.11 7.20
N HIS A 158 1.00 -25.32 7.68
CA HIS A 158 -0.25 -26.01 7.32
C HIS A 158 -1.50 -25.24 7.79
N GLU A 159 -1.42 -24.45 8.87
CA GLU A 159 -2.52 -23.61 9.33
C GLU A 159 -2.82 -22.51 8.30
N LEU A 160 -1.80 -21.92 7.69
CA LEU A 160 -1.97 -20.90 6.63
C LEU A 160 -2.47 -21.55 5.33
N VAL A 161 -2.00 -22.76 5.00
CA VAL A 161 -2.52 -23.52 3.85
C VAL A 161 -4.03 -23.77 4.00
N ALA A 162 -4.51 -24.09 5.21
CA ALA A 162 -5.94 -24.25 5.48
C ALA A 162 -6.75 -22.95 5.25
N LEU A 163 -6.11 -21.78 5.25
CA LEU A 163 -6.72 -20.49 4.93
C LEU A 163 -6.63 -20.14 3.43
N GLY A 164 -6.11 -21.03 2.59
CA GLY A 164 -6.01 -20.87 1.14
C GLY A 164 -4.68 -20.28 0.65
N PHE A 165 -3.64 -20.25 1.48
CA PHE A 165 -2.28 -20.00 1.00
C PHE A 165 -1.77 -21.22 0.23
N SER A 166 -0.90 -21.00 -0.76
CA SER A 166 -0.06 -22.10 -1.27
C SER A 166 0.96 -22.52 -0.21
N GLY A 167 1.46 -23.75 -0.27
CA GLY A 167 2.48 -24.25 0.66
C GLY A 167 3.70 -23.31 0.76
N ARG A 168 4.24 -22.88 -0.39
CA ARG A 168 5.39 -21.95 -0.43
C ARG A 168 5.07 -20.60 0.21
N LYS A 169 3.90 -20.01 -0.06
CA LYS A 169 3.54 -18.72 0.56
C LYS A 169 3.33 -18.84 2.07
N ALA A 170 2.75 -19.95 2.53
CA ALA A 170 2.62 -20.22 3.96
C ALA A 170 3.99 -20.31 4.64
N GLU A 171 4.95 -21.02 4.04
CA GLU A 171 6.34 -21.04 4.50
C GLU A 171 6.94 -19.63 4.53
N TYR A 172 6.79 -18.85 3.45
CA TYR A 172 7.38 -17.50 3.37
C TYR A 172 6.87 -16.56 4.46
N VAL A 173 5.58 -16.60 4.78
CA VAL A 173 5.01 -15.78 5.86
C VAL A 173 5.58 -16.19 7.22
N VAL A 174 5.64 -17.49 7.52
CA VAL A 174 6.15 -18.00 8.79
C VAL A 174 7.67 -17.76 8.91
N ASP A 175 8.42 -17.96 7.83
CA ASP A 175 9.87 -17.72 7.78
C ASP A 175 10.19 -16.23 7.96
N LEU A 176 9.45 -15.33 7.29
CA LEU A 176 9.58 -13.88 7.50
C LEU A 176 9.26 -13.49 8.95
N ALA A 177 8.22 -14.08 9.53
CA ALA A 177 7.85 -13.82 10.92
C ALA A 177 8.97 -14.23 11.89
N ARG A 178 9.69 -15.31 11.59
CA ARG A 178 10.82 -15.83 12.39
C ARG A 178 12.17 -15.20 12.06
N SER A 179 12.26 -14.45 10.97
CA SER A 179 13.56 -13.95 10.49
C SER A 179 14.16 -12.92 11.45
N PRO A 180 15.49 -12.70 11.43
CA PRO A 180 16.12 -11.65 12.22
C PRO A 180 16.00 -10.25 11.59
N LEU A 181 15.22 -10.09 10.51
CA LEU A 181 15.09 -8.82 9.80
C LEU A 181 14.55 -7.73 10.74
N ASP A 182 15.34 -6.66 10.91
CA ASP A 182 14.92 -5.44 11.61
C ASP A 182 14.01 -4.61 10.70
N LEU A 183 12.70 -4.89 10.78
CA LEU A 183 11.69 -4.24 9.97
C LEU A 183 11.59 -2.73 10.25
N ALA A 184 11.78 -2.31 11.50
CA ALA A 184 11.77 -0.90 11.87
C ALA A 184 13.01 -0.17 11.35
N GLY A 185 14.17 -0.85 11.35
CA GLY A 185 15.40 -0.31 10.82
C GLY A 185 15.39 -0.01 9.32
N LEU A 186 14.55 -0.69 8.53
CA LEU A 186 14.50 -0.54 7.07
C LEU A 186 14.23 0.91 6.62
N GLU A 187 13.43 1.68 7.35
CA GLU A 187 13.11 3.06 6.96
C GLU A 187 14.35 3.99 6.95
N ARG A 188 15.39 3.63 7.72
CA ARG A 188 16.63 4.41 7.86
C ARG A 188 17.68 4.06 6.82
N LEU A 189 17.47 2.96 6.08
CA LEU A 189 18.44 2.48 5.09
C LEU A 189 18.20 3.16 3.73
N PRO A 190 19.28 3.33 2.92
CA PRO A 190 19.15 3.64 1.50
C PRO A 190 18.31 2.59 0.75
N ASP A 191 17.68 3.00 -0.35
CA ASP A 191 16.75 2.14 -1.11
C ASP A 191 17.38 0.81 -1.54
N ASP A 192 18.64 0.81 -1.99
CA ASP A 192 19.34 -0.41 -2.41
C ASP A 192 19.61 -1.38 -1.25
N GLU A 193 19.88 -0.86 -0.06
CA GLU A 193 20.06 -1.68 1.16
C GLU A 193 18.72 -2.24 1.65
N VAL A 194 17.63 -1.48 1.56
CA VAL A 194 16.27 -1.99 1.81
C VAL A 194 15.95 -3.13 0.87
N LYS A 195 16.21 -2.96 -0.44
CA LYS A 195 16.00 -4.02 -1.43
C LYS A 195 16.81 -5.25 -1.09
N ALA A 196 18.11 -5.10 -0.85
CA ALA A 196 18.99 -6.22 -0.51
C ALA A 196 18.49 -6.99 0.73
N ALA A 197 18.07 -6.28 1.79
CA ALA A 197 17.54 -6.88 3.02
C ALA A 197 16.25 -7.67 2.79
N ILE A 198 15.35 -7.15 1.94
CA ILE A 198 14.09 -7.82 1.56
C ILE A 198 14.37 -9.03 0.67
N LEU A 199 15.24 -8.91 -0.34
CA LEU A 199 15.58 -10.00 -1.27
C LEU A 199 16.30 -11.16 -0.57
N ALA A 200 16.98 -10.90 0.55
CA ALA A 200 17.58 -11.94 1.37
C ALA A 200 16.54 -12.84 2.08
N GLN A 201 15.28 -12.39 2.17
CA GLN A 201 14.21 -13.21 2.76
C GLN A 201 13.65 -14.18 1.73
N ARG A 202 13.54 -15.45 2.12
CA ARG A 202 13.01 -16.51 1.26
C ARG A 202 11.61 -16.14 0.74
N GLY A 203 11.47 -16.12 -0.59
CA GLY A 203 10.19 -15.88 -1.26
C GLY A 203 9.85 -14.41 -1.49
N LEU A 204 10.72 -13.48 -1.09
CA LEU A 204 10.60 -12.06 -1.41
C LEU A 204 11.58 -11.71 -2.54
N GLY A 205 11.08 -11.05 -3.58
CA GLY A 205 11.87 -10.63 -4.74
C GLY A 205 11.72 -9.15 -5.04
N GLU A 206 12.34 -8.70 -6.14
CA GLU A 206 12.35 -7.29 -6.60
C GLU A 206 10.96 -6.66 -6.57
N TRP A 207 9.93 -7.35 -7.11
CA TRP A 207 8.55 -6.88 -7.08
C TRP A 207 8.03 -6.57 -5.66
N THR A 208 8.38 -7.38 -4.66
CA THR A 208 7.97 -7.12 -3.27
C THR A 208 8.74 -5.96 -2.66
N ALA A 209 10.05 -5.88 -2.94
CA ALA A 209 10.88 -4.80 -2.44
C ALA A 209 10.49 -3.44 -3.03
N ASP A 210 10.23 -3.37 -4.33
CA ASP A 210 9.77 -2.15 -4.99
C ASP A 210 8.42 -1.69 -4.44
N TRP A 211 7.48 -2.61 -4.21
CA TRP A 211 6.20 -2.26 -3.59
C TRP A 211 6.32 -1.89 -2.11
N PHE A 212 7.27 -2.45 -1.38
CA PHE A 212 7.56 -2.03 -0.01
C PHE A 212 8.10 -0.59 0.03
N LEU A 213 9.08 -0.27 -0.84
CA LEU A 213 9.57 1.10 -1.00
C LEU A 213 8.43 2.07 -1.37
N ALA A 214 7.56 1.66 -2.30
CA ALA A 214 6.50 2.50 -2.82
C ALA A 214 5.35 2.72 -1.83
N ARG A 215 4.82 1.64 -1.23
CA ARG A 215 3.56 1.62 -0.48
C ARG A 215 3.73 1.52 1.04
N HIS A 216 4.93 1.29 1.55
CA HIS A 216 5.21 1.43 2.97
C HIS A 216 6.13 2.63 3.20
N LEU A 217 7.30 2.67 2.58
CA LEU A 217 8.27 3.75 2.84
C LEU A 217 8.00 5.06 2.08
N ALA A 218 7.02 5.09 1.17
CA ALA A 218 6.71 6.25 0.34
C ALA A 218 7.92 6.83 -0.42
N ARG A 219 8.93 6.00 -0.75
CA ARG A 219 10.16 6.46 -1.39
C ARG A 219 9.85 7.04 -2.76
N ALA A 220 10.36 8.25 -3.02
CA ALA A 220 9.98 9.03 -4.20
C ALA A 220 10.37 8.32 -5.52
N HIS A 221 11.51 7.62 -5.52
CA HIS A 221 12.06 6.93 -6.70
C HIS A 221 11.59 5.47 -6.84
N ALA A 222 10.69 4.99 -5.98
CA ALA A 222 10.22 3.62 -6.06
C ALA A 222 9.46 3.39 -7.39
N TRP A 223 9.90 2.38 -8.17
CA TRP A 223 9.37 2.12 -9.49
C TRP A 223 9.16 0.61 -9.73
N PRO A 224 8.00 0.05 -9.35
CA PRO A 224 7.70 -1.38 -9.49
C PRO A 224 7.46 -1.83 -10.95
N ALA A 225 8.46 -1.67 -11.83
CA ALA A 225 8.34 -1.93 -13.28
C ALA A 225 7.94 -3.37 -13.62
N GLY A 226 8.29 -4.34 -12.76
CA GLY A 226 7.92 -5.74 -12.93
C GLY A 226 6.44 -6.05 -12.66
N ASP A 227 5.69 -5.11 -12.09
CA ASP A 227 4.27 -5.28 -11.79
C ASP A 227 3.40 -5.18 -13.06
N LEU A 228 2.53 -6.18 -13.26
CA LEU A 228 1.68 -6.23 -14.45
C LEU A 228 0.70 -5.05 -14.54
N ALA A 229 0.14 -4.59 -13.40
CA ALA A 229 -0.78 -3.46 -13.40
C ALA A 229 -0.03 -2.15 -13.70
N VAL A 230 1.18 -1.98 -13.17
CA VAL A 230 2.05 -0.84 -13.50
C VAL A 230 2.39 -0.87 -14.98
N ARG A 231 2.81 -2.01 -15.53
CA ARG A 231 3.11 -2.14 -16.96
C ARG A 231 1.92 -1.79 -17.83
N LYS A 232 0.73 -2.30 -17.51
CA LYS A 232 -0.50 -1.97 -18.24
C LYS A 232 -0.83 -0.48 -18.16
N ALA A 233 -0.70 0.13 -16.97
CA ALA A 233 -0.97 1.55 -16.80
C ALA A 233 0.02 2.41 -17.59
N VAL A 234 1.33 2.15 -17.49
CA VAL A 234 2.35 2.87 -18.27
C VAL A 234 2.12 2.65 -19.77
N SER A 235 1.77 1.44 -20.21
CA SER A 235 1.46 1.16 -21.63
C SER A 235 0.25 1.95 -22.13
N ALA A 236 -0.80 2.05 -21.33
CA ALA A 236 -2.00 2.80 -21.70
C ALA A 236 -1.73 4.29 -21.93
N PHE A 237 -0.82 4.88 -21.16
CA PHE A 237 -0.54 6.32 -21.20
C PHE A 237 0.72 6.71 -22.01
N TYR A 238 1.68 5.81 -22.14
CA TYR A 238 2.99 6.07 -22.78
C TYR A 238 3.40 5.01 -23.82
N GLY A 239 2.57 4.00 -24.05
CA GLY A 239 2.83 2.94 -25.03
C GLY A 239 2.46 3.30 -26.46
N SER A 240 1.80 4.43 -26.71
CA SER A 240 1.35 4.83 -28.07
C SER A 240 0.55 3.73 -28.77
N GLY A 241 -0.34 3.05 -28.05
CA GLY A 241 -1.17 1.95 -28.57
C GLY A 241 -0.54 0.56 -28.51
N ARG A 242 0.64 0.39 -27.91
CA ARG A 242 1.29 -0.92 -27.71
C ARG A 242 1.48 -1.25 -26.24
N ASP A 243 1.56 -2.55 -25.95
CA ASP A 243 1.99 -3.04 -24.65
C ASP A 243 3.51 -2.91 -24.50
N LEU A 244 3.95 -2.27 -23.41
CA LEU A 244 5.36 -2.14 -23.07
C LEU A 244 5.87 -3.38 -22.34
N THR A 245 7.10 -3.75 -22.67
CA THR A 245 7.88 -4.75 -21.93
C THR A 245 8.32 -4.20 -20.56
N THR A 246 8.69 -5.08 -19.63
CA THR A 246 9.22 -4.66 -18.32
C THR A 246 10.45 -3.74 -18.47
N ASP A 247 11.33 -4.03 -19.41
CA ASP A 247 12.56 -3.25 -19.62
C ASP A 247 12.26 -1.86 -20.19
N GLU A 248 11.28 -1.73 -21.09
CA GLU A 248 10.83 -0.43 -21.57
C GLU A 248 10.16 0.39 -20.46
N VAL A 249 9.35 -0.25 -19.61
CA VAL A 249 8.77 0.39 -18.44
C VAL A 249 9.86 0.81 -17.45
N ARG A 250 10.92 0.03 -17.29
CA ARG A 250 12.08 0.42 -16.47
C ARG A 250 12.82 1.60 -17.10
N ALA A 251 13.00 1.62 -18.41
CA ALA A 251 13.75 2.65 -19.13
C ALA A 251 13.05 4.03 -19.16
N ILE A 252 11.72 4.10 -19.01
CA ILE A 252 11.01 5.39 -18.96
C ILE A 252 11.09 6.08 -17.59
N ALA A 253 11.47 5.37 -16.51
CA ALA A 253 11.49 5.90 -15.15
C ALA A 253 12.19 7.27 -15.00
N PRO A 254 13.37 7.54 -15.61
CA PRO A 254 14.06 8.82 -15.48
C PRO A 254 13.25 10.04 -15.95
N ARG A 255 12.24 9.85 -16.81
CA ARG A 255 11.31 10.91 -17.21
C ARG A 255 10.55 11.50 -16.02
N PHE A 256 10.29 10.67 -15.01
CA PHE A 256 9.43 11.00 -13.89
C PHE A 256 10.19 11.51 -12.67
N HIS A 257 11.51 11.63 -12.75
CA HIS A 257 12.35 12.05 -11.63
C HIS A 257 11.97 13.46 -11.13
N PRO A 258 11.85 13.68 -9.81
CA PRO A 258 12.05 12.74 -8.68
C PRO A 258 10.78 12.04 -8.17
N PHE A 259 9.72 11.97 -8.97
CA PHE A 259 8.38 11.51 -8.59
C PHE A 259 7.93 10.23 -9.30
N GLU A 260 8.83 9.27 -9.49
CA GLU A 260 8.55 7.96 -10.08
C GLU A 260 7.40 7.26 -9.36
N ASN A 261 7.42 7.22 -8.03
CA ASN A 261 6.43 6.52 -7.22
C ASN A 261 5.04 7.17 -7.32
N LEU A 262 4.95 8.49 -7.15
CA LEU A 262 3.67 9.20 -7.29
C LEU A 262 3.11 9.08 -8.71
N THR A 263 3.98 9.08 -9.71
CA THR A 263 3.57 8.78 -11.10
C THR A 263 2.91 7.41 -11.19
N VAL A 264 3.52 6.35 -10.64
CA VAL A 264 2.91 5.01 -10.60
C VAL A 264 1.53 5.04 -9.95
N HIS A 265 1.40 5.70 -8.80
CA HIS A 265 0.13 5.78 -8.09
C HIS A 265 -0.97 6.48 -8.90
N TYR A 266 -0.65 7.59 -9.56
CA TYR A 266 -1.61 8.34 -10.37
C TYR A 266 -2.00 7.59 -11.65
N LEU A 267 -1.07 6.92 -12.33
CA LEU A 267 -1.38 6.10 -13.51
C LEU A 267 -2.31 4.94 -13.15
N LEU A 268 -2.06 4.27 -12.00
CA LEU A 268 -2.93 3.19 -11.52
C LEU A 268 -4.33 3.69 -11.14
N ALA A 269 -4.42 4.83 -10.45
CA ALA A 269 -5.70 5.42 -10.08
C ALA A 269 -6.50 5.89 -11.32
N ALA A 270 -5.82 6.49 -12.30
CA ALA A 270 -6.43 6.94 -13.55
C ALA A 270 -7.10 5.81 -14.33
N GLY A 271 -6.52 4.59 -14.28
CA GLY A 271 -7.10 3.40 -14.89
C GLY A 271 -8.30 2.81 -14.14
N GLN A 272 -8.52 3.18 -12.87
CA GLN A 272 -9.63 2.70 -12.05
C GLN A 272 -10.85 3.62 -12.11
N VAL A 273 -10.64 4.92 -12.33
CA VAL A 273 -11.72 5.95 -12.32
C VAL A 273 -12.43 6.07 -13.69
N GLY A 274 -12.04 5.26 -14.69
CA GLY A 274 -12.57 5.39 -16.06
C GLY A 274 -12.06 6.66 -16.77
N PRO A 275 -12.28 6.82 -18.08
CA PRO A 275 -12.00 8.06 -18.80
C PRO A 275 -12.90 9.22 -18.34
#